data_AF-A0A847QTS9-F1
#
_entry.id   AF-A0A847QTS9-F1
#
_cell.length_a   1.000
_cell.length_b   1.000
_cell.length_c   1.000
_cell.angle_alpha   90.00
_cell.angle_beta   90.00
_cell.angle_gamma   90.00
#
_symmetry.space_group_name_H-M   'P 1'
#
loop_
_entity.id
_entity.type
_entity.pdbx_description
1 polymer ?
#
loop_
_entity_poly.entity_id
_entity_poly.type
_entity_poly.pdbx_seq_one_letter_code
_entity_poly.pdbx_strand_id
1 'polypeptide(L)'
;MFWLADSKQKEETIKAWEKTIQAFDQIMIQEIKECFFSIRVKIMIKILHHLHKDHRLALYDAEIFIFLEQLFYEYKKINDEYRKQKTGLERVEEQETIDVLNGIMSILLSEYQQFYEHGKPGINPIQLEKEKYISLTKQSFIVQLQQIEQDFIQYWLQSQERTKLQKQWIQYDGQNTKEIYLEQIQHLYQQVWQETGSILYTLYQKVTVNGMNQMDDFDQRPTLHLYYEFVQNQKNTLESICNTQINVLKKKIEQEIPLLQKMEMLGDQLEKKVYFWEQGLKNTEEPKEKLLNFTCFEQYIQQEGIQKYVEDMKTIPQERVEERFSEYHEVIKQLQDSWHGMIKLYIEFLMQWEQKEYNCWKDSMKQEKEQYQIMMEKILTSFHQFQTYYQEQEEFLLATKQKDIFAGINETLAIKIQSIEEEQEEWKIQIKEFLGDLVYPFLKKDKEDKEIPIFLYKKWVEEDKSYSIDPIDLDTSLESILKKDQEEGYAKLIQEKMTRWKEQSKQQWDKIISNHLKDQLLFEISTFEEVLHYSISRIREETEEIIQQYVIQIDDLTKQLYEALEEYGINFISPKPHEKFNGREQEVLLAEKNENFQKGEIIKCINTGYRYQGQVLLRANVIAAR
;
A
#
# COMPACT_ATOMS: atom_id res chain seq x y z
N MET A 1 22.46 1.23 -1.78
CA MET A 1 23.05 2.15 -0.78
C MET A 1 22.24 3.44 -0.56
N PHE A 2 21.11 3.64 -1.27
CA PHE A 2 20.22 4.80 -1.11
C PHE A 2 19.13 4.62 -0.02
N TRP A 3 18.98 3.40 0.53
CA TRP A 3 17.90 2.99 1.42
C TRP A 3 18.05 3.39 2.90
N LEU A 4 18.86 4.40 3.22
CA LEU A 4 19.21 4.71 4.62
C LEU A 4 19.37 6.20 4.93
N ALA A 5 18.88 7.14 4.10
CA ALA A 5 18.99 8.55 4.46
C ALA A 5 18.07 8.93 5.64
N ASP A 6 16.91 8.27 5.78
CA ASP A 6 16.10 8.36 6.99
C ASP A 6 15.26 7.09 7.21
N SER A 7 15.83 6.12 7.92
CA SER A 7 15.14 4.88 8.29
C SER A 7 13.87 5.15 9.10
N LYS A 8 13.82 6.29 9.79
CA LYS A 8 12.67 6.71 10.59
C LYS A 8 11.52 7.15 9.70
N GLN A 9 11.78 7.97 8.67
CA GLN A 9 10.74 8.40 7.72
C GLN A 9 10.14 7.22 6.96
N LYS A 10 10.97 6.25 6.55
CA LYS A 10 10.51 4.98 5.98
C LYS A 10 9.56 4.24 6.93
N GLU A 11 9.97 4.05 8.19
CA GLU A 11 9.16 3.37 9.20
C GLU A 11 7.84 4.12 9.48
N GLU A 12 7.88 5.45 9.50
CA GLU A 12 6.68 6.30 9.64
C GLU A 12 5.71 6.12 8.46
N THR A 13 6.20 6.07 7.21
CA THR A 13 5.36 5.80 6.02
C THR A 13 4.76 4.39 6.05
N ILE A 14 5.53 3.35 6.43
CA ILE A 14 5.01 1.98 6.56
C ILE A 14 3.93 1.91 7.65
N LYS A 15 4.15 2.54 8.80
CA LYS A 15 3.14 2.59 9.87
C LYS A 15 1.89 3.34 9.45
N ALA A 16 2.02 4.43 8.70
CA ALA A 16 0.87 5.14 8.15
C ALA A 16 0.09 4.25 7.18
N TRP A 17 0.80 3.51 6.32
CA TRP A 17 0.22 2.53 5.41
C TRP A 17 -0.56 1.44 6.14
N GLU A 18 0.06 0.77 7.12
CA GLU A 18 -0.58 -0.27 7.94
C GLU A 18 -1.86 0.24 8.61
N LYS A 19 -1.84 1.46 9.17
CA LYS A 19 -3.03 2.08 9.76
C LYS A 19 -4.12 2.35 8.72
N THR A 20 -3.76 2.77 7.51
CA THR A 20 -4.72 2.96 6.41
C THR A 20 -5.42 1.65 6.05
N ILE A 21 -4.66 0.54 5.96
CA ILE A 21 -5.24 -0.79 5.73
C ILE A 21 -6.19 -1.18 6.87
N GLN A 22 -5.76 -1.00 8.12
CA GLN A 22 -6.57 -1.34 9.29
C GLN A 22 -7.87 -0.53 9.36
N ALA A 23 -7.82 0.77 9.08
CA ALA A 23 -9.00 1.63 9.04
C ALA A 23 -9.97 1.19 7.93
N PHE A 24 -9.46 0.88 6.73
CA PHE A 24 -10.26 0.32 5.64
C PHE A 24 -10.95 -0.99 6.05
N ASP A 25 -10.19 -1.94 6.59
CA ASP A 25 -10.73 -3.24 7.01
C ASP A 25 -11.80 -3.09 8.09
N GLN A 26 -11.61 -2.20 9.07
CA GLN A 26 -12.59 -1.95 10.12
C GLN A 26 -13.90 -1.40 9.57
N ILE A 27 -13.84 -0.43 8.64
CA ILE A 27 -15.02 0.12 7.97
C ILE A 27 -15.73 -1.01 7.20
N MET A 28 -15.01 -1.75 6.36
CA MET A 28 -15.61 -2.79 5.54
C MET A 28 -16.20 -3.94 6.38
N ILE A 29 -15.54 -4.35 7.47
CA ILE A 29 -16.09 -5.32 8.42
C ILE A 29 -17.40 -4.80 9.02
N GLN A 30 -17.47 -3.53 9.37
CA GLN A 30 -18.69 -2.94 9.92
C GLN A 30 -19.82 -2.95 8.87
N GLU A 31 -19.53 -2.63 7.62
CA GLU A 31 -20.52 -2.68 6.53
C GLU A 31 -20.98 -4.12 6.22
N ILE A 32 -20.09 -5.11 6.27
CA ILE A 32 -20.46 -6.53 6.18
C ILE A 32 -21.45 -6.89 7.29
N LYS A 33 -21.19 -6.45 8.53
CA LYS A 33 -22.09 -6.70 9.67
C LYS A 33 -23.46 -6.04 9.48
N GLU A 34 -23.52 -4.84 8.91
CA GLU A 34 -24.78 -4.18 8.58
C GLU A 34 -25.57 -4.93 7.49
N CYS A 35 -24.88 -5.49 6.49
CA CYS A 35 -25.49 -6.37 5.50
C CYS A 35 -26.08 -7.62 6.15
N PHE A 36 -25.30 -8.34 6.97
CA PHE A 36 -25.78 -9.50 7.72
C PHE A 36 -26.92 -9.16 8.68
N PHE A 37 -26.89 -7.99 9.32
CA PHE A 37 -27.98 -7.52 10.16
C PHE A 37 -29.30 -7.43 9.37
N SER A 38 -29.25 -6.82 8.19
CA SER A 38 -30.41 -6.69 7.30
C SER A 38 -30.97 -8.06 6.91
N ILE A 39 -30.12 -8.97 6.44
CA ILE A 39 -30.51 -10.36 6.08
C ILE A 39 -31.11 -11.09 7.30
N ARG A 40 -30.44 -11.01 8.44
CA ARG A 40 -30.83 -11.67 9.70
C ARG A 40 -32.23 -11.27 10.13
N VAL A 41 -32.56 -9.99 10.07
CA VAL A 41 -33.89 -9.49 10.48
C VAL A 41 -34.98 -10.10 9.60
N LYS A 42 -34.75 -10.20 8.28
CA LYS A 42 -35.75 -10.74 7.34
C LYS A 42 -35.97 -12.24 7.51
N ILE A 43 -34.88 -13.00 7.64
CA ILE A 43 -34.97 -14.45 7.92
C ILE A 43 -35.67 -14.67 9.28
N MET A 44 -35.29 -13.91 10.31
CA MET A 44 -35.90 -14.02 11.64
C MET A 44 -37.41 -13.75 11.60
N ILE A 45 -37.87 -12.71 10.89
CA ILE A 45 -39.30 -12.42 10.74
C ILE A 45 -40.04 -13.61 10.13
N LYS A 46 -39.45 -14.27 9.12
CA LYS A 46 -40.05 -15.46 8.51
C LYS A 46 -40.05 -16.66 9.45
N ILE A 47 -38.95 -16.94 10.16
CA ILE A 47 -38.92 -18.00 11.18
C ILE A 47 -40.01 -17.76 12.22
N LEU A 48 -40.09 -16.55 12.78
CA LEU A 48 -41.11 -16.20 13.77
C LEU A 48 -42.53 -16.35 13.23
N HIS A 49 -42.77 -15.97 11.97
CA HIS A 49 -44.06 -16.17 11.33
C HIS A 49 -44.46 -17.65 11.35
N HIS A 50 -43.56 -18.55 10.92
CA HIS A 50 -43.82 -19.98 10.91
C HIS A 50 -44.07 -20.55 12.32
N LEU A 51 -43.24 -20.15 13.28
CA LEU A 51 -43.36 -20.57 14.68
C LEU A 51 -44.59 -20.01 15.40
N HIS A 52 -45.15 -18.89 14.95
CA HIS A 52 -46.39 -18.38 15.55
C HIS A 52 -47.64 -18.93 14.86
N LYS A 53 -47.62 -19.08 13.53
CA LYS A 53 -48.85 -19.25 12.73
C LYS A 53 -48.94 -20.53 11.92
N ASP A 54 -47.81 -21.07 11.45
CA ASP A 54 -47.85 -22.11 10.41
C ASP A 54 -47.65 -23.53 10.95
N HIS A 55 -47.22 -23.67 12.20
CA HIS A 55 -47.13 -24.97 12.87
C HIS A 55 -48.53 -25.52 13.20
N ARG A 56 -48.67 -26.85 13.27
CA ARG A 56 -49.96 -27.55 13.44
C ARG A 56 -50.76 -27.03 14.62
N LEU A 57 -50.10 -26.85 15.76
CA LEU A 57 -50.77 -26.51 17.02
C LEU A 57 -51.08 -25.01 17.19
N ALA A 58 -50.70 -24.17 16.22
CA ALA A 58 -50.78 -22.71 16.33
C ALA A 58 -52.20 -22.20 16.61
N LEU A 59 -53.19 -22.82 15.97
CA LEU A 59 -54.61 -22.47 16.12
C LEU A 59 -55.15 -22.84 17.51
N TYR A 60 -54.62 -23.90 18.12
CA TYR A 60 -55.12 -24.46 19.38
C TYR A 60 -54.46 -23.82 20.61
N ASP A 61 -53.21 -23.33 20.48
CA ASP A 61 -52.46 -22.69 21.56
C ASP A 61 -53.20 -21.52 22.22
N ALA A 62 -53.88 -20.71 21.39
CA ALA A 62 -54.66 -19.59 21.87
C ALA A 62 -56.07 -20.02 22.33
N GLU A 63 -56.65 -21.05 21.72
CA GLU A 63 -58.05 -21.41 21.91
C GLU A 63 -58.28 -22.27 23.17
N ILE A 64 -57.41 -23.25 23.46
CA ILE A 64 -57.62 -24.23 24.53
C ILE A 64 -57.79 -23.56 25.90
N PHE A 65 -56.86 -22.68 26.26
CA PHE A 65 -56.91 -22.00 27.55
C PHE A 65 -58.09 -21.04 27.66
N ILE A 66 -58.37 -20.26 26.61
CA ILE A 66 -59.50 -19.32 26.58
C ILE A 66 -60.83 -20.08 26.71
N PHE A 67 -60.95 -21.22 26.04
CA PHE A 67 -62.13 -22.05 26.11
C PHE A 67 -62.32 -22.64 27.51
N LEU A 68 -61.25 -23.12 28.15
CA LEU A 68 -61.31 -23.58 29.55
C LEU A 68 -61.70 -22.43 30.50
N GLU A 69 -61.12 -21.24 30.37
CA GLU A 69 -61.52 -20.08 31.20
C GLU A 69 -63.01 -19.75 31.03
N GLN A 70 -63.54 -19.82 29.82
CA GLN A 70 -64.97 -19.62 29.55
C GLN A 70 -65.84 -20.73 30.16
N LEU A 71 -65.43 -22.00 30.02
CA LEU A 71 -66.13 -23.15 30.60
C LEU A 71 -66.24 -23.03 32.12
N PHE A 72 -65.12 -22.72 32.79
CA PHE A 72 -65.08 -22.56 34.25
C PHE A 72 -65.83 -21.32 34.73
N TYR A 73 -65.82 -20.24 33.96
CA TYR A 73 -66.66 -19.08 34.24
C TYR A 73 -68.16 -19.46 34.22
N GLU A 74 -68.60 -20.25 33.24
CA GLU A 74 -69.99 -20.73 33.19
C GLU A 74 -70.29 -21.74 34.33
N TYR A 75 -69.36 -22.59 34.74
CA TYR A 75 -69.52 -23.45 35.92
C TYR A 75 -69.82 -22.63 37.19
N LYS A 76 -69.02 -21.58 37.42
CA LYS A 76 -69.22 -20.68 38.56
C LYS A 76 -70.58 -19.99 38.49
N LYS A 77 -70.97 -19.50 37.32
CA LYS A 77 -72.25 -18.84 37.10
C LYS A 77 -73.44 -19.77 37.33
N ILE A 78 -73.37 -21.02 36.87
CA ILE A 78 -74.37 -22.06 37.15
C ILE A 78 -74.47 -22.32 38.66
N ASN A 79 -73.33 -22.41 39.36
CA ASN A 79 -73.31 -22.59 40.82
C ASN A 79 -73.91 -21.39 41.58
N ASP A 80 -73.58 -20.18 41.16
CA ASP A 80 -74.10 -18.94 41.77
C ASP A 80 -75.61 -18.78 41.51
N GLU A 81 -76.09 -19.12 40.30
CA GLU A 81 -77.52 -19.16 39.98
C GLU A 81 -78.26 -20.22 40.83
N TYR A 82 -77.69 -21.42 40.96
CA TYR A 82 -78.22 -22.46 41.84
C TYR A 82 -78.32 -21.99 43.30
N ARG A 83 -77.26 -21.39 43.85
CA ARG A 83 -77.26 -20.85 45.22
C ARG A 83 -78.32 -19.79 45.45
N LYS A 84 -78.61 -18.94 44.45
CA LYS A 84 -79.67 -17.93 44.51
C LYS A 84 -81.08 -18.54 44.43
N GLN A 85 -81.25 -19.64 43.70
CA GLN A 85 -82.53 -20.33 43.53
C GLN A 85 -82.80 -21.37 44.65
N LYS A 86 -81.76 -21.83 45.36
CA LYS A 86 -81.81 -22.84 46.42
C LYS A 86 -82.81 -22.52 47.54
N THR A 87 -82.95 -21.23 47.90
CA THR A 87 -83.92 -20.77 48.91
C THR A 87 -85.39 -20.89 48.47
N GLY A 88 -85.67 -21.06 47.18
CA GLY A 88 -87.01 -21.32 46.63
C GLY A 88 -87.32 -22.80 46.39
N LEU A 89 -86.31 -23.62 46.10
CA LEU A 89 -86.41 -25.05 45.78
C LEU A 89 -86.69 -25.94 47.00
N GLU A 90 -86.25 -25.53 48.20
CA GLU A 90 -86.49 -26.26 49.47
C GLU A 90 -87.98 -26.42 49.85
N ARG A 91 -88.91 -25.76 49.13
CA ARG A 91 -90.35 -25.79 49.45
C ARG A 91 -91.19 -26.77 48.62
N VAL A 92 -90.67 -27.40 47.57
CA VAL A 92 -91.51 -28.17 46.61
C VAL A 92 -90.93 -29.51 46.12
N GLU A 93 -89.64 -29.82 46.32
CA GLU A 93 -89.00 -31.02 45.73
C GLU A 93 -88.54 -32.09 46.74
N GLU A 94 -88.51 -33.36 46.33
CA GLU A 94 -88.03 -34.50 47.14
C GLU A 94 -86.54 -34.34 47.52
N GLN A 95 -86.18 -34.66 48.78
CA GLN A 95 -84.81 -34.50 49.33
C GLN A 95 -83.73 -35.14 48.45
N GLU A 96 -84.04 -36.28 47.80
CA GLU A 96 -83.11 -36.97 46.90
C GLU A 96 -82.72 -36.13 45.67
N THR A 97 -83.63 -35.30 45.14
CA THR A 97 -83.37 -34.40 44.01
C THR A 97 -82.39 -33.30 44.40
N ILE A 98 -82.59 -32.72 45.59
CA ILE A 98 -81.72 -31.69 46.16
C ILE A 98 -80.32 -32.25 46.41
N ASP A 99 -80.21 -33.50 46.87
CA ASP A 99 -78.92 -34.14 47.13
C ASP A 99 -78.13 -34.40 45.83
N VAL A 100 -78.79 -34.86 44.75
CA VAL A 100 -78.14 -35.03 43.44
C VAL A 100 -77.69 -33.69 42.85
N LEU A 101 -78.53 -32.64 42.93
CA LEU A 101 -78.15 -31.28 42.49
C LEU A 101 -77.00 -30.70 43.31
N ASN A 102 -76.99 -30.87 44.63
CA ASN A 102 -75.86 -30.47 45.47
C ASN A 102 -74.58 -31.23 45.09
N GLY A 103 -74.69 -32.52 44.76
CA GLY A 103 -73.58 -33.34 44.27
C GLY A 103 -72.99 -32.79 42.96
N ILE A 104 -73.84 -32.52 41.96
CA ILE A 104 -73.43 -31.90 40.69
C ILE A 104 -72.72 -30.56 40.93
N MET A 105 -73.30 -29.69 41.74
CA MET A 105 -72.75 -28.34 41.99
C MET A 105 -71.45 -28.39 42.80
N SER A 106 -71.30 -29.38 43.69
CA SER A 106 -70.04 -29.61 44.40
C SER A 106 -68.93 -30.06 43.45
N ILE A 107 -69.24 -30.94 42.48
CA ILE A 107 -68.29 -31.37 41.46
C ILE A 107 -67.85 -30.17 40.62
N LEU A 108 -68.78 -29.41 40.04
CA LEU A 108 -68.46 -28.23 39.22
C LEU A 108 -67.63 -27.17 39.98
N LEU A 109 -67.91 -26.95 41.27
CA LEU A 109 -67.14 -26.01 42.09
C LEU A 109 -65.72 -26.52 42.35
N SER A 110 -65.57 -27.82 42.61
CA SER A 110 -64.27 -28.44 42.84
C SER A 110 -63.41 -28.33 41.58
N GLU A 111 -63.97 -28.63 40.41
CA GLU A 111 -63.26 -28.51 39.13
C GLU A 111 -62.85 -27.04 38.84
N TYR A 112 -63.75 -26.07 39.13
CA TYR A 112 -63.43 -24.64 39.05
C TYR A 112 -62.28 -24.24 39.98
N GLN A 113 -62.29 -24.73 41.22
CA GLN A 113 -61.24 -24.44 42.20
C GLN A 113 -59.90 -25.06 41.77
N GLN A 114 -59.89 -26.32 41.34
CA GLN A 114 -58.68 -27.01 40.86
C GLN A 114 -58.03 -26.31 39.66
N PHE A 115 -58.81 -25.79 38.72
CA PHE A 115 -58.26 -25.03 37.57
C PHE A 115 -57.50 -23.77 38.00
N TYR A 116 -57.95 -23.07 39.04
CA TYR A 116 -57.35 -21.83 39.53
C TYR A 116 -56.40 -22.01 40.73
N GLU A 117 -56.33 -23.19 41.34
CA GLU A 117 -55.28 -23.54 42.33
C GLU A 117 -53.89 -23.61 41.69
N HIS A 118 -53.82 -23.83 40.37
CA HIS A 118 -52.58 -23.99 39.61
C HIS A 118 -52.19 -22.76 38.74
N GLY A 119 -52.98 -21.68 38.71
CA GLY A 119 -52.70 -20.53 37.85
C GLY A 119 -53.42 -19.23 38.22
N LYS A 120 -52.87 -18.09 37.80
CA LYS A 120 -53.53 -16.78 37.94
C LYS A 120 -54.53 -16.58 36.78
N PRO A 121 -55.76 -16.09 37.03
CA PRO A 121 -56.71 -15.75 35.97
C PRO A 121 -56.11 -14.78 34.95
N GLY A 122 -56.37 -15.00 33.66
CA GLY A 122 -55.97 -14.11 32.56
C GLY A 122 -54.52 -14.23 32.07
N ILE A 123 -53.70 -15.13 32.62
CA ILE A 123 -52.36 -15.45 32.07
C ILE A 123 -52.44 -16.81 31.38
N ASN A 124 -52.31 -16.86 30.05
CA ASN A 124 -52.28 -18.11 29.29
C ASN A 124 -50.90 -18.79 29.40
N PRO A 125 -50.77 -19.90 30.16
CA PRO A 125 -49.48 -20.57 30.37
C PRO A 125 -49.00 -21.34 29.14
N ILE A 126 -49.93 -21.78 28.26
CA ILE A 126 -49.60 -22.41 26.97
C ILE A 126 -48.87 -21.39 26.08
N GLN A 127 -49.34 -20.14 26.08
CA GLN A 127 -48.67 -19.06 25.35
C GLN A 127 -47.29 -18.74 25.95
N LEU A 128 -47.14 -18.72 27.28
CA LEU A 128 -45.83 -18.48 27.92
C LEU A 128 -44.80 -19.57 27.59
N GLU A 129 -45.23 -20.84 27.58
CA GLU A 129 -44.39 -21.96 27.14
C GLU A 129 -43.96 -21.80 25.68
N LYS A 130 -44.90 -21.42 24.80
CA LYS A 130 -44.61 -21.15 23.39
C LYS A 130 -43.58 -20.03 23.21
N GLU A 131 -43.76 -18.89 23.89
CA GLU A 131 -42.81 -17.76 23.82
C GLU A 131 -41.41 -18.15 24.31
N LYS A 132 -41.31 -19.04 25.31
CA LYS A 132 -40.03 -19.57 25.77
C LYS A 132 -39.32 -20.37 24.68
N TYR A 133 -40.04 -21.25 23.97
CA TYR A 133 -39.46 -22.01 22.85
C TYR A 133 -39.05 -21.14 21.66
N ILE A 134 -39.88 -20.15 21.33
CA ILE A 134 -39.55 -19.15 20.30
C ILE A 134 -38.27 -18.41 20.67
N SER A 135 -38.15 -17.99 21.93
CA SER A 135 -36.96 -17.29 22.44
C SER A 135 -35.69 -18.15 22.35
N LEU A 136 -35.76 -19.43 22.70
CA LEU A 136 -34.64 -20.38 22.57
C LEU A 136 -34.25 -20.59 21.10
N THR A 137 -35.24 -20.75 20.22
CA THR A 137 -35.01 -20.92 18.78
C THR A 137 -34.34 -19.68 18.17
N LYS A 138 -34.81 -18.49 18.57
CA LYS A 138 -34.21 -17.20 18.20
C LYS A 138 -32.74 -17.12 18.63
N GLN A 139 -32.43 -17.49 19.87
CA GLN A 139 -31.05 -17.49 20.37
C GLN A 139 -30.16 -18.45 19.57
N SER A 140 -30.64 -19.68 19.33
CA SER A 140 -29.90 -20.70 18.56
C SER A 140 -29.63 -20.25 17.11
N PHE A 141 -30.60 -19.60 16.47
CA PHE A 141 -30.44 -19.05 15.12
C PHE A 141 -29.41 -17.91 15.10
N ILE A 142 -29.48 -16.98 16.06
CA ILE A 142 -28.55 -15.85 16.13
C ILE A 142 -27.11 -16.35 16.27
N VAL A 143 -26.86 -17.34 17.13
CA VAL A 143 -25.52 -17.90 17.35
C VAL A 143 -24.98 -18.55 16.06
N GLN A 144 -25.79 -19.35 15.37
CA GLN A 144 -25.37 -19.98 14.11
C GLN A 144 -25.14 -18.96 12.99
N LEU A 145 -25.95 -17.90 12.92
CA LEU A 145 -25.78 -16.86 11.92
C LEU A 145 -24.55 -15.98 12.20
N GLN A 146 -24.23 -15.72 13.47
CA GLN A 146 -22.97 -15.06 13.85
C GLN A 146 -21.74 -15.86 13.41
N GLN A 147 -21.81 -17.20 13.44
CA GLN A 147 -20.72 -18.03 12.91
C GLN A 147 -20.56 -17.83 11.40
N ILE A 148 -21.66 -17.84 10.63
CA ILE A 148 -21.62 -17.60 9.17
C ILE A 148 -21.06 -16.20 8.86
N GLU A 149 -21.46 -15.18 9.63
CA GLU A 149 -20.93 -13.82 9.52
C GLU A 149 -19.41 -13.78 9.76
N GLN A 150 -18.91 -14.44 10.81
CA GLN A 150 -17.48 -14.52 11.12
C GLN A 150 -16.69 -15.26 10.04
N ASP A 151 -17.21 -16.38 9.55
CA ASP A 151 -16.58 -17.18 8.49
C ASP A 151 -16.47 -16.36 7.20
N PHE A 152 -17.52 -15.61 6.84
CA PHE A 152 -17.50 -14.72 5.69
C PHE A 152 -16.49 -13.56 5.86
N ILE A 153 -16.43 -12.94 7.04
CA ILE A 153 -15.44 -11.88 7.31
C ILE A 153 -14.01 -12.41 7.10
N GLN A 154 -13.71 -13.61 7.61
CA GLN A 154 -12.38 -14.21 7.42
C GLN A 154 -12.07 -14.52 5.96
N TYR A 155 -13.06 -15.05 5.23
CA TYR A 155 -12.94 -15.26 3.78
C TYR A 155 -12.69 -13.94 3.03
N TRP A 156 -13.47 -12.90 3.32
CA TRP A 156 -13.38 -11.60 2.65
C TRP A 156 -12.02 -10.93 2.89
N LEU A 157 -11.49 -11.02 4.12
CA LEU A 157 -10.17 -10.48 4.47
C LEU A 157 -9.01 -11.10 3.65
N GLN A 158 -9.21 -12.31 3.13
CA GLN A 158 -8.24 -13.04 2.31
C GLN A 158 -8.55 -12.96 0.80
N SER A 159 -9.64 -12.29 0.41
CA SER A 159 -10.13 -12.27 -0.98
C SER A 159 -9.38 -11.27 -1.85
N GLN A 160 -9.28 -11.55 -3.15
CA GLN A 160 -8.76 -10.60 -4.14
C GLN A 160 -9.66 -9.37 -4.31
N GLU A 161 -10.95 -9.51 -4.04
CA GLU A 161 -11.92 -8.40 -4.12
C GLU A 161 -11.68 -7.36 -3.01
N ARG A 162 -11.28 -7.76 -1.80
CA ARG A 162 -10.81 -6.82 -0.76
C ARG A 162 -9.69 -5.95 -1.29
N THR A 163 -8.64 -6.57 -1.85
CA THR A 163 -7.50 -5.83 -2.40
C THR A 163 -7.95 -4.88 -3.50
N LYS A 164 -8.84 -5.30 -4.39
CA LYS A 164 -9.38 -4.48 -5.49
C LYS A 164 -10.15 -3.26 -4.98
N LEU A 165 -11.06 -3.45 -4.02
CA LEU A 165 -11.82 -2.36 -3.40
C LEU A 165 -10.91 -1.38 -2.67
N GLN A 166 -9.94 -1.88 -1.92
CA GLN A 166 -8.93 -1.06 -1.25
C GLN A 166 -8.19 -0.16 -2.24
N LYS A 167 -7.78 -0.68 -3.42
CA LYS A 167 -7.10 0.14 -4.46
C LYS A 167 -7.98 1.30 -4.90
N GLN A 168 -9.27 1.03 -5.13
CA GLN A 168 -10.22 2.04 -5.58
C GLN A 168 -10.38 3.15 -4.55
N TRP A 169 -10.37 2.82 -3.25
CA TRP A 169 -10.53 3.81 -2.17
C TRP A 169 -9.32 4.71 -2.00
N ILE A 170 -8.11 4.20 -2.23
CA ILE A 170 -6.91 5.01 -2.02
C ILE A 170 -6.65 5.95 -3.20
N GLN A 171 -7.10 5.58 -4.40
CA GLN A 171 -7.03 6.41 -5.60
C GLN A 171 -8.09 7.52 -5.65
N TYR A 172 -8.98 7.55 -4.67
CA TYR A 172 -10.14 8.40 -4.67
C TYR A 172 -9.83 9.77 -4.05
N ASP A 173 -10.20 10.84 -4.77
CA ASP A 173 -9.82 12.23 -4.46
C ASP A 173 -10.87 13.01 -3.65
N GLY A 174 -11.97 12.35 -3.25
CA GLY A 174 -13.07 12.97 -2.49
C GLY A 174 -14.24 13.47 -3.35
N GLN A 175 -14.19 13.40 -4.68
CA GLN A 175 -15.32 13.80 -5.56
C GLN A 175 -16.30 12.65 -5.89
N ASN A 176 -17.56 12.74 -5.44
CA ASN A 176 -18.62 11.70 -5.54
C ASN A 176 -18.61 10.58 -4.47
N THR A 177 -18.27 10.92 -3.21
CA THR A 177 -17.91 9.91 -2.17
C THR A 177 -19.10 9.04 -1.83
N LYS A 178 -20.27 9.67 -1.83
CA LYS A 178 -21.55 9.01 -1.62
C LYS A 178 -21.89 8.01 -2.73
N GLU A 179 -21.63 8.33 -4.00
CA GLU A 179 -21.99 7.43 -5.10
C GLU A 179 -21.14 6.17 -5.09
N ILE A 180 -19.82 6.33 -4.97
CA ILE A 180 -18.87 5.21 -4.90
C ILE A 180 -19.14 4.34 -3.68
N TYR A 181 -19.40 4.95 -2.53
CA TYR A 181 -19.80 4.21 -1.33
C TYR A 181 -21.03 3.36 -1.56
N LEU A 182 -22.09 3.93 -2.15
CA LEU A 182 -23.34 3.20 -2.39
C LEU A 182 -23.16 2.04 -3.37
N GLU A 183 -22.37 2.22 -4.43
CA GLU A 183 -22.03 1.15 -5.38
C GLU A 183 -21.31 0.00 -4.68
N GLN A 184 -20.41 0.32 -3.75
CA GLN A 184 -19.62 -0.68 -3.04
C GLN A 184 -20.42 -1.41 -1.97
N ILE A 185 -21.29 -0.73 -1.23
CA ILE A 185 -22.23 -1.38 -0.30
C ILE A 185 -23.15 -2.33 -1.07
N GLN A 186 -23.65 -1.90 -2.23
CA GLN A 186 -24.46 -2.76 -3.08
C GLN A 186 -23.67 -3.99 -3.55
N HIS A 187 -22.42 -3.80 -3.98
CA HIS A 187 -21.55 -4.90 -4.41
C HIS A 187 -21.23 -5.86 -3.25
N LEU A 188 -20.89 -5.34 -2.08
CA LEU A 188 -20.58 -6.09 -0.87
C LEU A 188 -21.77 -6.94 -0.44
N TYR A 189 -22.97 -6.37 -0.44
CA TYR A 189 -24.19 -7.10 -0.09
C TYR A 189 -24.44 -8.24 -1.09
N GLN A 190 -24.29 -7.99 -2.40
CA GLN A 190 -24.42 -9.03 -3.42
C GLN A 190 -23.42 -10.17 -3.20
N GLN A 191 -22.17 -9.86 -2.85
CA GLN A 191 -21.16 -10.85 -2.53
C GLN A 191 -21.54 -11.67 -1.28
N VAL A 192 -21.97 -11.00 -0.20
CA VAL A 192 -22.47 -11.69 1.00
C VAL A 192 -23.56 -12.69 0.62
N TRP A 193 -24.50 -12.30 -0.22
CA TRP A 193 -25.58 -13.19 -0.67
C TRP A 193 -25.08 -14.34 -1.54
N GLN A 194 -24.23 -14.06 -2.53
CA GLN A 194 -23.71 -15.09 -3.45
C GLN A 194 -22.94 -16.19 -2.69
N GLU A 195 -22.14 -15.81 -1.70
CA GLU A 195 -21.30 -16.73 -0.96
C GLU A 195 -22.06 -17.46 0.15
N THR A 196 -23.05 -16.81 0.79
CA THR A 196 -23.71 -17.36 1.99
C THR A 196 -25.17 -17.76 1.79
N GLY A 197 -25.81 -17.41 0.67
CA GLY A 197 -27.26 -17.58 0.46
C GLY A 197 -27.75 -19.02 0.61
N SER A 198 -26.99 -20.00 0.09
CA SER A 198 -27.30 -21.43 0.22
C SER A 198 -27.19 -21.94 1.67
N ILE A 199 -26.18 -21.46 2.40
CA ILE A 199 -25.94 -21.79 3.81
C ILE A 199 -27.04 -21.17 4.68
N LEU A 200 -27.37 -19.91 4.43
CA LEU A 200 -28.46 -19.19 5.10
C LEU A 200 -29.81 -19.86 4.86
N TYR A 201 -30.08 -20.33 3.64
CA TYR A 201 -31.29 -21.09 3.35
C TYR A 201 -31.35 -22.41 4.13
N THR A 202 -30.24 -23.15 4.15
CA THR A 202 -30.13 -24.41 4.89
C THR A 202 -30.36 -24.18 6.39
N LEU A 203 -29.79 -23.10 6.95
CA LEU A 203 -30.01 -22.70 8.33
C LEU A 203 -31.47 -22.34 8.59
N TYR A 204 -32.08 -21.52 7.73
CA TYR A 204 -33.50 -21.17 7.80
C TYR A 204 -34.38 -22.42 7.83
N GLN A 205 -34.18 -23.37 6.90
CA GLN A 205 -34.94 -24.61 6.85
C GLN A 205 -34.75 -25.43 8.13
N LYS A 206 -33.49 -25.70 8.50
CA LYS A 206 -33.16 -26.52 9.67
C LYS A 206 -33.78 -25.98 10.95
N VAL A 207 -33.61 -24.67 11.21
CA VAL A 207 -34.13 -24.03 12.41
C VAL A 207 -35.66 -24.00 12.40
N THR A 208 -36.27 -23.67 11.26
CA THR A 208 -37.74 -23.58 11.18
C THR A 208 -38.39 -24.95 11.31
N VAL A 209 -37.90 -25.98 10.62
CA VAL A 209 -38.43 -27.35 10.72
C VAL A 209 -38.27 -27.87 12.15
N ASN A 210 -37.09 -27.72 12.75
CA ASN A 210 -36.87 -28.19 14.12
C ASN A 210 -37.78 -27.45 15.11
N GLY A 211 -37.93 -26.13 14.97
CA GLY A 211 -38.81 -25.34 15.81
C GLY A 211 -40.29 -25.71 15.66
N MET A 212 -40.77 -25.90 14.42
CA MET A 212 -42.15 -26.35 14.15
C MET A 212 -42.39 -27.76 14.70
N ASN A 213 -41.45 -28.70 14.47
CA ASN A 213 -41.56 -30.06 15.00
C ASN A 213 -41.63 -30.05 16.54
N GLN A 214 -40.77 -29.26 17.19
CA GLN A 214 -40.80 -29.10 18.64
C GLN A 214 -42.11 -28.47 19.14
N MET A 215 -42.69 -27.55 18.35
CA MET A 215 -43.97 -26.93 18.68
C MET A 215 -45.18 -27.83 18.47
N ASP A 216 -45.05 -28.82 17.58
CA ASP A 216 -46.11 -29.75 17.21
C ASP A 216 -46.03 -31.07 17.99
N ASP A 217 -44.97 -31.28 18.76
CA ASP A 217 -44.78 -32.43 19.64
C ASP A 217 -45.36 -32.15 21.05
N PHE A 218 -46.37 -32.92 21.43
CA PHE A 218 -47.02 -32.83 22.74
C PHE A 218 -46.07 -33.22 23.88
N ASP A 219 -45.14 -34.15 23.65
CA ASP A 219 -44.19 -34.59 24.67
C ASP A 219 -43.16 -33.49 24.97
N GLN A 220 -42.90 -32.62 23.98
CA GLN A 220 -42.04 -31.44 24.12
C GLN A 220 -42.81 -30.22 24.66
N ARG A 221 -44.14 -30.30 24.79
CA ARG A 221 -45.00 -29.20 25.28
C ARG A 221 -45.83 -29.64 26.49
N PRO A 222 -45.19 -29.88 27.65
CA PRO A 222 -45.86 -30.42 28.82
C PRO A 222 -47.01 -29.54 29.33
N THR A 223 -46.91 -28.21 29.16
CA THR A 223 -47.99 -27.30 29.57
C THR A 223 -49.18 -27.46 28.65
N LEU A 224 -48.99 -27.41 27.33
CA LEU A 224 -50.08 -27.68 26.38
C LEU A 224 -50.72 -29.05 26.61
N HIS A 225 -49.90 -30.08 26.82
CA HIS A 225 -50.36 -31.45 27.07
C HIS A 225 -51.24 -31.53 28.32
N LEU A 226 -50.79 -30.95 29.43
CA LEU A 226 -51.55 -30.89 30.68
C LEU A 226 -52.93 -30.24 30.50
N TYR A 227 -52.97 -29.08 29.83
CA TYR A 227 -54.25 -28.38 29.61
C TYR A 227 -55.16 -29.13 28.64
N TYR A 228 -54.61 -29.82 27.65
CA TYR A 228 -55.39 -30.67 26.75
C TYR A 228 -55.98 -31.89 27.47
N GLU A 229 -55.19 -32.59 28.30
CA GLU A 229 -55.69 -33.67 29.17
C GLU A 229 -56.77 -33.16 30.12
N PHE A 230 -56.60 -31.96 30.66
CA PHE A 230 -57.59 -31.33 31.53
C PHE A 230 -58.93 -31.11 30.82
N VAL A 231 -58.93 -30.65 29.56
CA VAL A 231 -60.16 -30.57 28.74
C VAL A 231 -60.81 -31.95 28.59
N GLN A 232 -60.02 -32.99 28.28
CA GLN A 232 -60.55 -34.34 28.09
C GLN A 232 -61.17 -34.89 29.38
N ASN A 233 -60.56 -34.61 30.53
CA ASN A 233 -61.14 -34.93 31.83
C ASN A 233 -62.46 -34.19 32.07
N GLN A 234 -62.53 -32.89 31.75
CA GLN A 234 -63.80 -32.14 31.85
C GLN A 234 -64.89 -32.70 30.94
N LYS A 235 -64.52 -33.16 29.74
CA LYS A 235 -65.45 -33.81 28.81
C LYS A 235 -66.06 -35.06 29.45
N ASN A 236 -65.22 -35.94 29.98
CA ASN A 236 -65.66 -37.16 30.65
C ASN A 236 -66.52 -36.85 31.89
N THR A 237 -66.16 -35.82 32.65
CA THR A 237 -66.93 -35.38 33.83
C THR A 237 -68.31 -34.86 33.45
N LEU A 238 -68.41 -33.96 32.46
CA LEU A 238 -69.71 -33.45 31.99
C LEU A 238 -70.56 -34.53 31.34
N GLU A 239 -69.95 -35.42 30.55
CA GLU A 239 -70.64 -36.56 29.94
C GLU A 239 -71.22 -37.47 31.04
N SER A 240 -70.45 -37.77 32.09
CA SER A 240 -70.91 -38.55 33.24
C SER A 240 -72.07 -37.87 33.99
N ILE A 241 -71.96 -36.56 34.24
CA ILE A 241 -73.03 -35.78 34.87
C ILE A 241 -74.30 -35.81 34.02
N CYS A 242 -74.20 -35.55 32.71
CA CYS A 242 -75.35 -35.53 31.80
C CYS A 242 -75.99 -36.93 31.68
N ASN A 243 -75.18 -37.97 31.43
CA ASN A 243 -75.67 -39.31 31.16
C ASN A 243 -76.18 -40.04 32.40
N THR A 244 -75.59 -39.77 33.57
CA THR A 244 -75.89 -40.49 34.81
C THR A 244 -76.78 -39.68 35.74
N GLN A 245 -76.42 -38.43 36.05
CA GLN A 245 -77.08 -37.65 37.10
C GLN A 245 -78.28 -36.84 36.56
N ILE A 246 -78.12 -36.17 35.41
CA ILE A 246 -79.21 -35.40 34.78
C ILE A 246 -80.31 -36.33 34.25
N ASN A 247 -79.96 -37.46 33.63
CA ASN A 247 -80.93 -38.45 33.17
C ASN A 247 -81.72 -39.11 34.31
N VAL A 248 -81.12 -39.28 35.49
CA VAL A 248 -81.82 -39.77 36.69
C VAL A 248 -82.79 -38.71 37.21
N LEU A 249 -82.41 -37.43 37.20
CA LEU A 249 -83.28 -36.32 37.58
C LEU A 249 -84.46 -36.15 36.61
N LYS A 250 -84.22 -36.23 35.29
CA LYS A 250 -85.27 -36.15 34.25
C LYS A 250 -86.32 -37.27 34.34
N LYS A 251 -85.95 -38.45 34.86
CA LYS A 251 -86.89 -39.56 35.10
C LYS A 251 -87.76 -39.35 36.34
N LYS A 252 -87.36 -38.46 37.26
CA LYS A 252 -88.04 -38.21 38.54
C LYS A 252 -88.85 -36.90 38.57
N ILE A 253 -88.53 -35.94 37.70
CA ILE A 253 -89.12 -34.59 37.72
C ILE A 253 -89.86 -34.34 36.39
N GLU A 254 -91.17 -34.08 36.44
CA GLU A 254 -91.99 -33.78 35.24
C GLU A 254 -91.78 -32.35 34.70
N GLN A 255 -91.17 -31.45 35.47
CA GLN A 255 -90.87 -30.06 35.08
C GLN A 255 -89.42 -29.89 34.60
N GLU A 256 -89.22 -29.14 33.51
CA GLU A 256 -87.88 -28.82 33.02
C GLU A 256 -87.17 -27.83 33.96
N ILE A 257 -86.00 -28.24 34.47
CA ILE A 257 -85.13 -27.36 35.26
C ILE A 257 -84.17 -26.63 34.31
N PRO A 258 -84.25 -25.30 34.15
CA PRO A 258 -83.42 -24.54 33.18
C PRO A 258 -81.91 -24.66 33.41
N LEU A 259 -81.47 -24.91 34.65
CA LEU A 259 -80.06 -25.16 34.98
C LEU A 259 -79.53 -26.44 34.33
N LEU A 260 -80.34 -27.50 34.26
CA LEU A 260 -79.95 -28.78 33.65
C LEU A 260 -79.78 -28.64 32.14
N GLN A 261 -80.65 -27.86 31.48
CA GLN A 261 -80.53 -27.55 30.05
C GLN A 261 -79.23 -26.79 29.74
N LYS A 262 -78.84 -25.82 30.59
CA LYS A 262 -77.56 -25.11 30.44
C LYS A 262 -76.35 -26.06 30.54
N MET A 263 -76.41 -27.06 31.41
CA MET A 263 -75.33 -28.05 31.56
C MET A 263 -75.21 -28.97 30.35
N GLU A 264 -76.33 -29.45 29.80
CA GLU A 264 -76.34 -30.26 28.57
C GLU A 264 -75.80 -29.46 27.38
N MET A 265 -76.17 -28.17 27.26
CA MET A 265 -75.63 -27.28 26.24
C MET A 265 -74.10 -27.10 26.37
N LEU A 266 -73.57 -27.00 27.60
CA LEU A 266 -72.12 -26.92 27.83
C LEU A 266 -71.42 -28.24 27.47
N GLY A 267 -72.04 -29.38 27.79
CA GLY A 267 -71.55 -30.71 27.40
C GLY A 267 -71.43 -30.85 25.88
N ASP A 268 -72.49 -30.51 25.14
CA ASP A 268 -72.51 -30.51 23.68
C ASP A 268 -71.46 -29.56 23.07
N GLN A 269 -71.27 -28.38 23.67
CA GLN A 269 -70.27 -27.40 23.21
C GLN A 269 -68.84 -27.92 23.41
N LEU A 270 -68.56 -28.53 24.57
CA LEU A 270 -67.27 -29.13 24.88
C LEU A 270 -66.97 -30.32 23.97
N GLU A 271 -67.95 -31.20 23.74
CA GLU A 271 -67.78 -32.35 22.84
C GLU A 271 -67.46 -31.92 21.40
N LYS A 272 -68.21 -30.94 20.86
CA LYS A 272 -67.95 -30.37 19.53
C LYS A 272 -66.57 -29.74 19.42
N LYS A 273 -66.12 -29.02 20.46
CA LYS A 273 -64.80 -28.39 20.49
C LYS A 273 -63.66 -29.39 20.56
N VAL A 274 -63.77 -30.40 21.44
CA VAL A 274 -62.81 -31.49 21.53
C VAL A 274 -62.70 -32.26 20.21
N TYR A 275 -63.85 -32.60 19.59
CA TYR A 275 -63.86 -33.26 18.29
C TYR A 275 -63.17 -32.41 17.20
N PHE A 276 -63.43 -31.09 17.18
CA PHE A 276 -62.79 -30.17 16.24
C PHE A 276 -61.26 -30.14 16.41
N TRP A 277 -60.78 -30.09 17.66
CA TRP A 277 -59.35 -30.16 17.96
C TRP A 277 -58.76 -31.50 17.53
N GLU A 278 -59.38 -32.62 17.87
CA GLU A 278 -58.93 -33.97 17.48
C GLU A 278 -58.83 -34.18 15.97
N GLN A 279 -59.76 -33.61 15.18
CA GLN A 279 -59.73 -33.71 13.72
C GLN A 279 -58.57 -32.90 13.12
N GLY A 280 -58.31 -31.69 13.63
CA GLY A 280 -57.18 -30.90 13.14
C GLY A 280 -55.82 -31.32 13.71
N LEU A 281 -55.79 -32.09 14.81
CA LEU A 281 -54.59 -32.82 15.24
C LEU A 281 -54.21 -33.97 14.29
N LYS A 282 -55.20 -34.59 13.62
CA LYS A 282 -55.02 -35.72 12.69
C LYS A 282 -54.67 -35.30 11.25
N ASN A 283 -55.07 -34.11 10.82
CA ASN A 283 -54.82 -33.62 9.47
C ASN A 283 -53.64 -32.65 9.45
N THR A 284 -52.51 -33.02 8.85
CA THR A 284 -51.43 -32.04 8.58
C THR A 284 -50.56 -32.35 7.37
N GLU A 285 -50.35 -31.30 6.58
CA GLU A 285 -49.20 -31.11 5.69
C GLU A 285 -47.90 -31.11 6.50
N GLU A 286 -46.81 -31.64 5.93
CA GLU A 286 -45.52 -31.64 6.61
C GLU A 286 -44.98 -30.21 6.75
N PRO A 287 -44.30 -29.86 7.86
CA PRO A 287 -43.72 -28.52 8.06
C PRO A 287 -42.86 -28.04 6.88
N LYS A 288 -42.19 -28.96 6.18
CA LYS A 288 -41.36 -28.68 5.01
C LYS A 288 -42.15 -28.16 3.81
N GLU A 289 -43.40 -28.58 3.65
CA GLU A 289 -44.27 -28.18 2.53
C GLU A 289 -44.74 -26.72 2.67
N LYS A 290 -44.68 -26.16 3.89
CA LYS A 290 -45.06 -24.78 4.19
C LYS A 290 -43.92 -23.77 4.07
N LEU A 291 -42.68 -24.25 3.92
CA LEU A 291 -41.51 -23.40 3.81
C LEU A 291 -41.33 -22.89 2.38
N LEU A 292 -40.67 -21.74 2.26
CA LEU A 292 -40.24 -21.26 0.95
C LEU A 292 -39.22 -22.24 0.35
N ASN A 293 -39.41 -22.62 -0.91
CA ASN A 293 -38.34 -23.24 -1.68
C ASN A 293 -37.17 -22.24 -1.87
N PHE A 294 -36.00 -22.71 -2.29
CA PHE A 294 -34.81 -21.87 -2.38
C PHE A 294 -35.04 -20.63 -3.26
N THR A 295 -35.67 -20.78 -4.42
CA THR A 295 -35.96 -19.68 -5.35
C THR A 295 -36.89 -18.63 -4.74
N CYS A 296 -37.96 -19.05 -4.05
CA CYS A 296 -38.87 -18.14 -3.38
C CYS A 296 -38.21 -17.45 -2.17
N PHE A 297 -37.34 -18.17 -1.46
CA PHE A 297 -36.56 -17.61 -0.36
C PHE A 297 -35.58 -16.56 -0.87
N GLU A 298 -34.87 -16.84 -1.96
CA GLU A 298 -33.97 -15.90 -2.62
C GLU A 298 -34.71 -14.65 -3.10
N GLN A 299 -35.84 -14.80 -3.79
CA GLN A 299 -36.67 -13.67 -4.21
C GLN A 299 -37.13 -12.83 -3.01
N TYR A 300 -37.52 -13.49 -1.92
CA TYR A 300 -37.90 -12.81 -0.69
C TYR A 300 -36.73 -11.98 -0.12
N ILE A 301 -35.53 -12.55 0.02
CA ILE A 301 -34.38 -11.80 0.54
C ILE A 301 -33.95 -10.70 -0.44
N GLN A 302 -33.99 -10.95 -1.75
CA GLN A 302 -33.66 -9.95 -2.77
C GLN A 302 -34.56 -8.70 -2.68
N GLN A 303 -35.88 -8.91 -2.59
CA GLN A 303 -36.86 -7.82 -2.58
C GLN A 303 -36.98 -7.16 -1.20
N GLU A 304 -37.13 -7.97 -0.15
CA GLU A 304 -37.44 -7.47 1.19
C GLU A 304 -36.19 -7.16 2.02
N GLY A 305 -35.02 -7.68 1.64
CA GLY A 305 -33.72 -7.43 2.27
C GLY A 305 -32.85 -6.50 1.44
N ILE A 306 -32.33 -7.01 0.30
CA ILE A 306 -31.26 -6.34 -0.46
C ILE A 306 -31.74 -5.00 -1.04
N GLN A 307 -32.82 -5.01 -1.81
CA GLN A 307 -33.32 -3.81 -2.49
C GLN A 307 -33.71 -2.72 -1.48
N LYS A 308 -34.47 -3.08 -0.44
CA LYS A 308 -34.87 -2.13 0.62
C LYS A 308 -33.68 -1.56 1.37
N TYR A 309 -32.69 -2.38 1.72
CA TYR A 309 -31.48 -1.89 2.39
C TYR A 309 -30.71 -0.91 1.51
N VAL A 310 -30.53 -1.21 0.23
CA VAL A 310 -29.85 -0.28 -0.71
C VAL A 310 -30.65 1.01 -0.89
N GLU A 311 -31.99 0.94 -0.95
CA GLU A 311 -32.85 2.13 -0.97
C GLU A 311 -32.72 2.97 0.30
N ASP A 312 -32.73 2.33 1.48
CA ASP A 312 -32.52 3.01 2.76
C ASP A 312 -31.14 3.70 2.80
N MET A 313 -30.09 3.04 2.31
CA MET A 313 -28.74 3.61 2.25
C MET A 313 -28.66 4.85 1.34
N LYS A 314 -29.43 4.89 0.24
CA LYS A 314 -29.48 6.08 -0.65
C LYS A 314 -30.01 7.33 0.06
N THR A 315 -30.85 7.16 1.08
CA THR A 315 -31.43 8.27 1.86
C THR A 315 -30.46 8.86 2.88
N ILE A 316 -29.32 8.22 3.13
CA ILE A 316 -28.32 8.72 4.08
C ILE A 316 -27.72 10.05 3.59
N PRO A 317 -27.66 11.10 4.44
CA PRO A 317 -27.02 12.37 4.10
C PRO A 317 -25.53 12.18 3.79
N GLN A 318 -24.98 12.99 2.89
CA GLN A 318 -23.55 12.96 2.56
C GLN A 318 -22.67 13.14 3.81
N GLU A 319 -23.05 14.02 4.72
CA GLU A 319 -22.35 14.27 6.00
C GLU A 319 -22.17 12.99 6.83
N ARG A 320 -23.17 12.09 6.85
CA ARG A 320 -23.07 10.81 7.56
C ARG A 320 -22.14 9.82 6.87
N VAL A 321 -22.09 9.86 5.54
CA VAL A 321 -21.11 9.07 4.78
C VAL A 321 -19.72 9.62 5.08
N GLU A 322 -19.50 10.92 5.04
CA GLU A 322 -18.21 11.53 5.39
C GLU A 322 -17.77 11.23 6.83
N GLU A 323 -18.70 11.21 7.80
CA GLU A 323 -18.42 10.83 9.19
C GLU A 323 -17.92 9.38 9.30
N ARG A 324 -18.58 8.43 8.62
CA ARG A 324 -18.16 7.01 8.57
C ARG A 324 -16.75 6.83 8.01
N PHE A 325 -16.30 7.76 7.17
CA PHE A 325 -15.01 7.70 6.50
C PHE A 325 -13.98 8.67 7.08
N SER A 326 -14.35 9.47 8.08
CA SER A 326 -13.50 10.54 8.61
C SER A 326 -12.16 10.00 9.11
N GLU A 327 -12.20 8.87 9.84
CA GLU A 327 -11.02 8.15 10.30
C GLU A 327 -10.13 7.73 9.12
N TYR A 328 -10.70 7.07 8.11
CA TYR A 328 -9.96 6.63 6.93
C TYR A 328 -9.32 7.78 6.15
N HIS A 329 -10.03 8.89 5.95
CA HIS A 329 -9.48 10.09 5.28
C HIS A 329 -8.31 10.68 6.07
N GLU A 330 -8.41 10.73 7.40
CA GLU A 330 -7.32 11.21 8.25
C GLU A 330 -6.07 10.34 8.08
N VAL A 331 -6.22 9.01 8.07
CA VAL A 331 -5.07 8.11 7.92
C VAL A 331 -4.48 8.15 6.50
N ILE A 332 -5.31 8.23 5.46
CA ILE A 332 -4.83 8.43 4.07
C ILE A 332 -4.01 9.72 3.98
N LYS A 333 -4.50 10.80 4.59
CA LYS A 333 -3.80 12.07 4.55
C LYS A 333 -2.43 11.98 5.24
N GLN A 334 -2.36 11.31 6.40
CA GLN A 334 -1.09 11.04 7.08
C GLN A 334 -0.12 10.23 6.22
N LEU A 335 -0.62 9.22 5.50
CA LEU A 335 0.16 8.44 4.56
C LEU A 335 0.68 9.31 3.41
N GLN A 336 -0.19 10.12 2.80
CA GLN A 336 0.17 11.05 1.73
C GLN A 336 1.25 12.04 2.21
N ASP A 337 1.06 12.66 3.38
CA ASP A 337 2.02 13.60 3.96
C ASP A 337 3.38 12.94 4.23
N SER A 338 3.38 11.72 4.79
CA SER A 338 4.59 10.94 5.03
C SER A 338 5.32 10.58 3.73
N TRP A 339 4.55 10.25 2.69
CA TRP A 339 5.08 9.97 1.36
C TRP A 339 5.72 11.20 0.71
N HIS A 340 5.07 12.36 0.80
CA HIS A 340 5.64 13.64 0.34
C HIS A 340 6.92 13.99 1.09
N GLY A 341 6.97 13.73 2.39
CA GLY A 341 8.18 13.89 3.21
C GLY A 341 9.34 13.06 2.67
N MET A 342 9.11 11.79 2.33
CA MET A 342 10.12 10.90 1.76
C MET A 342 10.65 11.41 0.40
N ILE A 343 9.76 11.82 -0.51
CA ILE A 343 10.16 12.37 -1.81
C ILE A 343 11.04 13.61 -1.63
N LYS A 344 10.67 14.49 -0.69
CA LYS A 344 11.43 15.71 -0.41
C LYS A 344 12.86 15.39 0.06
N LEU A 345 13.02 14.44 0.97
CA LEU A 345 14.33 13.99 1.46
C LEU A 345 15.19 13.41 0.33
N TYR A 346 14.57 12.64 -0.58
CA TYR A 346 15.27 12.10 -1.75
C TYR A 346 15.79 13.21 -2.68
N ILE A 347 14.97 14.22 -2.95
CA ILE A 347 15.38 15.39 -3.76
C ILE A 347 16.53 16.15 -3.08
N GLU A 348 16.43 16.38 -1.76
CA GLU A 348 17.49 17.04 -0.99
C GLU A 348 18.81 16.26 -1.05
N PHE A 349 18.76 14.93 -0.97
CA PHE A 349 19.94 14.08 -1.16
C PHE A 349 20.55 14.26 -2.55
N LEU A 350 19.74 14.24 -3.62
CA LEU A 350 20.25 14.42 -4.99
C LEU A 350 20.96 15.76 -5.16
N MET A 351 20.41 16.83 -4.59
CA MET A 351 21.03 18.16 -4.60
C MET A 351 22.38 18.17 -3.85
N GLN A 352 22.47 17.48 -2.71
CA GLN A 352 23.73 17.35 -1.98
C GLN A 352 24.77 16.54 -2.76
N TRP A 353 24.35 15.45 -3.39
CA TRP A 353 25.22 14.63 -4.24
C TRP A 353 25.76 15.46 -5.42
N GLU A 354 24.89 16.20 -6.12
CA GLU A 354 25.27 17.06 -7.24
C GLU A 354 26.28 18.13 -6.83
N GLN A 355 26.04 18.80 -5.69
CA GLN A 355 26.97 19.80 -5.14
C GLN A 355 28.33 19.19 -4.79
N LYS A 356 28.35 17.99 -4.20
CA LYS A 356 29.57 17.27 -3.84
C LYS A 356 30.36 16.89 -5.09
N GLU A 357 29.70 16.34 -6.10
CA GLU A 357 30.32 15.98 -7.38
C GLU A 357 30.92 17.19 -8.10
N TYR A 358 30.22 18.33 -8.08
CA TYR A 358 30.73 19.59 -8.62
C TYR A 358 32.00 20.05 -7.89
N ASN A 359 31.99 20.02 -6.56
CA ASN A 359 33.16 20.42 -5.75
C ASN A 359 34.36 19.50 -6.00
N CYS A 360 34.16 18.18 -6.03
CA CYS A 360 35.22 17.22 -6.34
C CYS A 360 35.85 17.47 -7.70
N TRP A 361 35.02 17.73 -8.73
CA TRP A 361 35.53 18.03 -10.06
C TRP A 361 36.29 19.37 -10.11
N LYS A 362 35.77 20.40 -9.45
CA LYS A 362 36.45 21.71 -9.34
C LYS A 362 37.82 21.60 -8.65
N ASP A 363 37.91 20.79 -7.59
CA ASP A 363 39.15 20.59 -6.87
C ASP A 363 40.17 19.79 -7.69
N SER A 364 39.72 18.81 -8.49
CA SER A 364 40.58 18.12 -9.46
C SER A 364 41.22 19.08 -10.47
N MET A 365 40.47 20.07 -10.95
CA MET A 365 41.01 21.08 -11.89
C MET A 365 42.02 22.01 -11.23
N LYS A 366 41.80 22.39 -9.97
CA LYS A 366 42.79 23.16 -9.21
C LYS A 366 44.09 22.37 -9.00
N GLN A 367 43.99 21.08 -8.70
CA GLN A 367 45.16 20.22 -8.53
C GLN A 367 45.98 20.12 -9.83
N GLU A 368 45.32 19.90 -10.97
CA GLU A 368 46.00 19.86 -12.27
C GLU A 368 46.67 21.21 -12.61
N LYS A 369 46.02 22.33 -12.26
CA LYS A 369 46.60 23.68 -12.38
C LYS A 369 47.87 23.84 -11.53
N GLU A 370 47.82 23.42 -10.26
CA GLU A 370 48.95 23.53 -9.34
C GLU A 370 50.14 22.70 -9.84
N GLN A 371 49.88 21.47 -10.30
CA GLN A 371 50.91 20.62 -10.89
C GLN A 371 51.54 21.27 -12.14
N TYR A 372 50.72 21.88 -13.00
CA TYR A 372 51.21 22.60 -14.18
C TYR A 372 52.11 23.79 -13.80
N GLN A 373 51.69 24.56 -12.78
CA GLN A 373 52.47 25.70 -12.29
C GLN A 373 53.82 25.28 -11.72
N ILE A 374 53.85 24.19 -10.94
CA ILE A 374 55.10 23.62 -10.40
C ILE A 374 56.06 23.22 -11.53
N MET A 375 55.55 22.57 -12.58
CA MET A 375 56.37 22.22 -13.76
C MET A 375 56.97 23.48 -14.41
N MET A 376 56.16 24.50 -14.67
CA MET A 376 56.62 25.75 -15.27
C MET A 376 57.68 26.47 -14.41
N GLU A 377 57.45 26.54 -13.10
CA GLU A 377 58.39 27.15 -12.16
C GLU A 377 59.74 26.42 -12.15
N LYS A 378 59.73 25.08 -12.18
CA LYS A 378 60.97 24.28 -12.29
C LYS A 378 61.74 24.61 -13.56
N ILE A 379 61.06 24.63 -14.71
CA ILE A 379 61.66 24.93 -16.02
C ILE A 379 62.30 26.32 -16.02
N LEU A 380 61.54 27.35 -15.61
CA LEU A 380 62.04 28.72 -15.56
C LEU A 380 63.20 28.84 -14.57
N THR A 381 63.11 28.19 -13.41
CA THR A 381 64.20 28.18 -12.41
C THR A 381 65.47 27.58 -13.00
N SER A 382 65.39 26.45 -13.71
CA SER A 382 66.54 25.82 -14.36
C SER A 382 67.17 26.73 -15.41
N PHE A 383 66.36 27.39 -16.24
CA PHE A 383 66.88 28.35 -17.22
C PHE A 383 67.57 29.55 -16.56
N HIS A 384 66.97 30.14 -15.53
CA HIS A 384 67.55 31.26 -14.78
C HIS A 384 68.85 30.88 -14.05
N GLN A 385 68.90 29.68 -13.46
CA GLN A 385 70.11 29.17 -12.82
C GLN A 385 71.26 29.07 -13.81
N PHE A 386 70.99 28.53 -14.99
CA PHE A 386 71.99 28.42 -16.04
C PHE A 386 72.42 29.80 -16.58
N GLN A 387 71.47 30.74 -16.74
CA GLN A 387 71.78 32.12 -17.13
C GLN A 387 72.67 32.83 -16.11
N THR A 388 72.40 32.63 -14.81
CA THR A 388 73.22 33.18 -13.72
C THR A 388 74.64 32.61 -13.78
N TYR A 389 74.77 31.29 -13.96
CA TYR A 389 76.07 30.65 -14.15
C TYR A 389 76.84 31.25 -15.35
N TYR A 390 76.17 31.46 -16.48
CA TYR A 390 76.79 32.11 -17.64
C TYR A 390 77.33 33.50 -17.28
N GLN A 391 76.53 34.33 -16.61
CA GLN A 391 76.91 35.70 -16.22
C GLN A 391 78.13 35.71 -15.29
N GLU A 392 78.21 34.78 -14.34
CA GLU A 392 79.36 34.65 -13.44
C GLU A 392 80.64 34.25 -14.18
N GLN A 393 80.53 33.48 -15.27
CA GLN A 393 81.66 33.00 -16.06
C GLN A 393 81.90 33.81 -17.35
N GLU A 394 81.11 34.86 -17.60
CA GLU A 394 81.04 35.55 -18.89
C GLU A 394 82.40 36.09 -19.34
N GLU A 395 83.13 36.77 -18.44
CA GLU A 395 84.45 37.35 -18.75
C GLU A 395 85.44 36.28 -19.25
N PHE A 396 85.42 35.10 -18.63
CA PHE A 396 86.31 34.00 -18.97
C PHE A 396 85.87 33.28 -20.25
N LEU A 397 84.56 33.08 -20.45
CA LEU A 397 84.01 32.45 -21.64
C LEU A 397 84.23 33.32 -22.89
N LEU A 398 84.09 34.64 -22.78
CA LEU A 398 84.31 35.57 -23.89
C LEU A 398 85.79 35.79 -24.25
N ALA A 399 86.71 35.38 -23.37
CA ALA A 399 88.15 35.37 -23.65
C ALA A 399 88.60 34.19 -24.54
N THR A 400 87.75 33.18 -24.72
CA THR A 400 88.01 32.00 -25.57
C THR A 400 87.85 32.32 -27.06
N LYS A 401 88.31 31.40 -27.94
CA LYS A 401 88.10 31.54 -29.40
C LYS A 401 86.65 31.36 -29.81
N GLN A 402 85.83 30.75 -28.96
CA GLN A 402 84.46 30.32 -29.20
C GLN A 402 83.43 31.31 -28.62
N LYS A 403 83.87 32.50 -28.22
CA LYS A 403 83.04 33.57 -27.62
C LYS A 403 81.70 33.83 -28.32
N ASP A 404 81.66 33.75 -29.65
CA ASP A 404 80.45 34.03 -30.43
C ASP A 404 79.37 32.96 -30.21
N ILE A 405 79.78 31.71 -29.94
CA ILE A 405 78.88 30.60 -29.61
C ILE A 405 78.26 30.82 -28.23
N PHE A 406 79.08 31.17 -27.24
CA PHE A 406 78.64 31.43 -25.87
C PHE A 406 77.67 32.62 -25.80
N ALA A 407 78.03 33.73 -26.44
CA ALA A 407 77.16 34.91 -26.51
C ALA A 407 75.83 34.60 -27.21
N GLY A 408 75.85 33.87 -28.33
CA GLY A 408 74.64 33.51 -29.07
C GLY A 408 73.69 32.59 -28.29
N ILE A 409 74.23 31.63 -27.53
CA ILE A 409 73.41 30.74 -26.67
C ILE A 409 72.78 31.55 -25.53
N ASN A 410 73.54 32.43 -24.88
CA ASN A 410 73.01 33.25 -23.79
C ASN A 410 71.95 34.25 -24.28
N GLU A 411 72.15 34.89 -25.44
CA GLU A 411 71.14 35.74 -26.07
C GLU A 411 69.86 34.96 -26.38
N THR A 412 70.01 33.77 -26.98
CA THR A 412 68.88 32.88 -27.25
C THR A 412 68.15 32.51 -25.97
N LEU A 413 68.88 32.06 -24.94
CA LEU A 413 68.33 31.69 -23.65
C LEU A 413 67.55 32.83 -23.00
N ALA A 414 68.10 34.06 -23.02
CA ALA A 414 67.42 35.23 -22.48
C ALA A 414 66.08 35.48 -23.19
N ILE A 415 66.05 35.34 -24.52
CA ILE A 415 64.81 35.44 -25.32
C ILE A 415 63.82 34.33 -24.93
N LYS A 416 64.29 33.08 -24.76
CA LYS A 416 63.44 31.94 -24.37
C LYS A 416 62.81 32.15 -23.00
N ILE A 417 63.61 32.58 -22.01
CA ILE A 417 63.12 32.89 -20.66
C ILE A 417 62.02 33.96 -20.72
N GLN A 418 62.29 35.07 -21.39
CA GLN A 418 61.34 36.17 -21.49
C GLN A 418 60.04 35.72 -22.19
N SER A 419 60.14 34.97 -23.29
CA SER A 419 58.98 34.46 -24.02
C SER A 419 58.11 33.56 -23.12
N ILE A 420 58.73 32.62 -22.40
CA ILE A 420 58.01 31.69 -21.52
C ILE A 420 57.35 32.44 -20.35
N GLU A 421 58.00 33.46 -19.79
CA GLU A 421 57.43 34.28 -18.69
C GLU A 421 56.23 35.10 -19.15
N GLU A 422 56.31 35.77 -20.30
CA GLU A 422 55.21 36.55 -20.88
C GLU A 422 53.99 35.65 -21.14
N GLU A 423 54.21 34.48 -21.74
CA GLU A 423 53.14 33.53 -22.08
C GLU A 423 52.55 32.84 -20.85
N GLN A 424 53.35 32.61 -19.80
CA GLN A 424 52.86 32.09 -18.52
C GLN A 424 51.85 33.06 -17.87
N GLU A 425 52.07 34.37 -17.95
CA GLU A 425 51.12 35.36 -17.43
C GLU A 425 49.82 35.38 -18.23
N GLU A 426 49.89 35.29 -19.56
CA GLU A 426 48.68 35.16 -20.40
C GLU A 426 47.89 33.88 -20.06
N TRP A 427 48.58 32.76 -19.86
CA TRP A 427 47.95 31.51 -19.45
C TRP A 427 47.29 31.61 -18.07
N LYS A 428 47.94 32.28 -17.10
CA LYS A 428 47.34 32.53 -15.77
C LYS A 428 46.04 33.32 -15.89
N ILE A 429 45.95 34.28 -16.82
CA ILE A 429 44.72 35.04 -17.10
C ILE A 429 43.64 34.12 -17.69
N GLN A 430 43.95 33.37 -18.74
CA GLN A 430 43.01 32.44 -19.40
C GLN A 430 42.43 31.41 -18.41
N ILE A 431 43.27 30.84 -17.54
CA ILE A 431 42.84 29.89 -16.52
C ILE A 431 41.95 30.57 -15.47
N LYS A 432 42.27 31.81 -15.08
CA LYS A 432 41.46 32.55 -14.12
C LYS A 432 40.07 32.88 -14.69
N GLU A 433 40.00 33.24 -15.97
CA GLU A 433 38.73 33.45 -16.67
C GLU A 433 37.93 32.15 -16.74
N PHE A 434 38.54 31.06 -17.19
CA PHE A 434 37.89 29.75 -17.26
C PHE A 434 37.36 29.28 -15.90
N LEU A 435 38.18 29.35 -14.84
CA LEU A 435 37.78 28.95 -13.48
C LEU A 435 36.76 29.92 -12.86
N GLY A 436 36.73 31.18 -13.29
CA GLY A 436 35.76 32.19 -12.88
C GLY A 436 34.38 31.99 -13.52
N ASP A 437 34.38 31.61 -14.79
CA ASP A 437 33.18 31.31 -15.59
C ASP A 437 32.68 29.87 -15.39
N LEU A 438 33.44 29.06 -14.65
CA LEU A 438 33.08 27.72 -14.18
C LEU A 438 31.93 27.79 -13.18
N VAL A 439 30.74 28.11 -13.68
CA VAL A 439 29.50 28.05 -12.92
C VAL A 439 28.69 26.94 -13.55
N TYR A 440 28.53 25.85 -12.80
CA TYR A 440 27.62 24.80 -13.22
C TYR A 440 26.19 25.39 -13.28
N PRO A 441 25.53 25.37 -14.46
CA PRO A 441 24.29 26.13 -14.68
C PRO A 441 23.15 25.77 -13.72
N PHE A 442 23.12 24.53 -13.24
CA PHE A 442 22.05 23.99 -12.38
C PHE A 442 22.12 24.47 -10.92
N LEU A 443 23.21 25.13 -10.51
CA LEU A 443 23.28 25.77 -9.19
C LEU A 443 22.53 27.11 -9.15
N LYS A 444 22.14 27.68 -10.30
CA LYS A 444 21.47 28.97 -10.40
C LYS A 444 20.02 28.85 -10.92
N LYS A 445 19.08 28.72 -9.96
CA LYS A 445 17.60 28.94 -10.02
C LYS A 445 16.81 27.92 -10.88
N ASP A 446 15.58 27.47 -10.59
CA ASP A 446 14.37 28.12 -10.04
C ASP A 446 13.53 27.20 -9.12
N LYS A 447 12.47 27.76 -8.49
CA LYS A 447 11.47 26.96 -7.75
C LYS A 447 10.74 25.95 -8.66
N GLU A 448 10.60 26.27 -9.95
CA GLU A 448 9.88 25.45 -10.94
C GLU A 448 10.57 24.09 -11.18
N ASP A 449 11.91 24.03 -11.16
CA ASP A 449 12.66 22.76 -11.29
C ASP A 449 12.54 21.84 -10.05
N LYS A 450 12.08 22.36 -8.90
CA LYS A 450 11.84 21.54 -7.69
C LYS A 450 10.47 20.87 -7.68
N GLU A 451 9.51 21.34 -8.49
CA GLU A 451 8.16 20.77 -8.56
C GLU A 451 8.06 19.61 -9.57
N ILE A 452 8.90 19.63 -10.62
CA ILE A 452 8.96 18.57 -11.65
C ILE A 452 9.27 17.18 -11.05
N PRO A 453 10.25 17.01 -10.12
CA PRO A 453 10.49 15.72 -9.49
C PRO A 453 9.29 15.28 -8.66
N ILE A 454 8.71 16.17 -7.84
CA ILE A 454 7.56 15.85 -6.98
C ILE A 454 6.37 15.38 -7.83
N PHE A 455 6.11 16.02 -8.96
CA PHE A 455 5.05 15.63 -9.89
C PHE A 455 5.32 14.27 -10.55
N LEU A 456 6.54 14.01 -11.04
CA LEU A 456 6.91 12.73 -11.64
C LEU A 456 6.84 11.59 -10.63
N TYR A 457 7.28 11.83 -9.41
CA TYR A 457 7.20 10.86 -8.32
C TYR A 457 5.75 10.57 -7.92
N LYS A 458 4.90 11.59 -7.80
CA LYS A 458 3.45 11.39 -7.61
C LYS A 458 2.85 10.55 -8.72
N LYS A 459 3.18 10.84 -9.97
CA LYS A 459 2.68 10.11 -11.13
C LYS A 459 3.15 8.65 -11.15
N TRP A 460 4.39 8.35 -10.79
CA TRP A 460 4.86 6.96 -10.74
C TRP A 460 4.27 6.19 -9.58
N VAL A 461 4.01 6.84 -8.46
CA VAL A 461 3.30 6.26 -7.32
C VAL A 461 1.85 5.93 -7.70
N GLU A 462 1.22 6.80 -8.48
CA GLU A 462 -0.11 6.57 -9.07
C GLU A 462 -0.10 5.45 -10.13
N GLU A 463 0.91 5.41 -11.00
CA GLU A 463 1.06 4.40 -12.07
C GLU A 463 1.42 3.00 -11.54
N ASP A 464 2.34 2.91 -10.59
CA ASP A 464 2.77 1.64 -9.96
C ASP A 464 1.73 1.14 -8.96
N LYS A 465 0.71 1.95 -8.66
CA LYS A 465 -0.32 1.71 -7.65
C LYS A 465 0.32 1.28 -6.33
N SER A 466 1.44 1.87 -5.94
CA SER A 466 2.21 1.43 -4.75
C SER A 466 1.38 1.49 -3.47
N TYR A 467 0.39 2.39 -3.45
CA TYR A 467 -0.70 2.41 -2.47
C TYR A 467 -1.73 1.28 -2.62
N SER A 468 -1.36 0.08 -3.05
CA SER A 468 -2.34 -0.99 -3.27
C SER A 468 -1.78 -2.38 -3.01
N ILE A 469 -0.69 -2.38 -2.26
CA ILE A 469 0.26 -3.46 -2.15
C ILE A 469 0.41 -3.77 -0.64
N ASP A 470 0.58 -5.05 -0.30
CA ASP A 470 0.75 -5.47 1.10
C ASP A 470 1.91 -4.67 1.75
N PRO A 471 1.91 -4.38 3.07
CA PRO A 471 2.98 -3.61 3.70
C PRO A 471 4.38 -4.19 3.46
N ILE A 472 4.48 -5.51 3.31
CA ILE A 472 5.71 -6.24 2.99
C ILE A 472 6.21 -5.90 1.57
N ASP A 473 5.31 -5.67 0.63
CA ASP A 473 5.61 -5.39 -0.77
C ASP A 473 5.72 -3.87 -1.06
N LEU A 474 5.35 -3.00 -0.11
CA LEU A 474 5.54 -1.55 -0.21
C LEU A 474 7.03 -1.19 -0.31
N ASP A 475 7.89 -1.91 0.42
CA ASP A 475 9.34 -1.76 0.36
C ASP A 475 9.88 -2.06 -1.05
N THR A 476 9.45 -3.19 -1.62
CA THR A 476 9.81 -3.59 -2.99
C THR A 476 9.32 -2.58 -4.03
N SER A 477 8.16 -1.97 -3.80
CA SER A 477 7.58 -0.98 -4.69
C SER A 477 8.31 0.36 -4.61
N LEU A 478 8.70 0.78 -3.40
CA LEU A 478 9.59 1.92 -3.19
C LEU A 478 10.95 1.69 -3.88
N GLU A 479 11.50 0.49 -3.81
CA GLU A 479 12.73 0.12 -4.51
C GLU A 479 12.57 0.26 -6.02
N SER A 480 11.45 -0.24 -6.56
CA SER A 480 11.09 -0.16 -7.97
C SER A 480 11.01 1.29 -8.46
N ILE A 481 10.26 2.15 -7.76
CA ILE A 481 10.07 3.56 -8.15
C ILE A 481 11.40 4.32 -8.15
N LEU A 482 12.23 4.11 -7.12
CA LEU A 482 13.55 4.77 -7.04
C LEU A 482 14.53 4.25 -8.09
N LYS A 483 14.48 2.95 -8.38
CA LYS A 483 15.27 2.36 -9.46
C LYS A 483 14.84 2.93 -10.82
N LYS A 484 13.54 3.09 -11.04
CA LYS A 484 12.98 3.74 -12.22
C LYS A 484 13.47 5.18 -12.35
N ASP A 485 13.56 5.93 -11.24
CA ASP A 485 14.12 7.28 -11.29
C ASP A 485 15.61 7.32 -11.69
N GLN A 486 16.39 6.35 -11.23
CA GLN A 486 17.79 6.18 -11.63
C GLN A 486 17.94 5.74 -13.09
N GLU A 487 16.96 5.01 -13.63
CA GLU A 487 17.00 4.44 -14.98
C GLU A 487 16.38 5.32 -16.06
N GLU A 488 15.41 6.16 -15.73
CA GLU A 488 14.69 7.01 -16.70
C GLU A 488 14.18 8.33 -16.13
N GLY A 489 14.45 8.62 -14.86
CA GLY A 489 13.87 9.76 -14.17
C GLY A 489 14.75 10.99 -14.00
N TYR A 490 14.43 11.74 -12.96
CA TYR A 490 15.08 12.99 -12.61
C TYR A 490 16.53 12.77 -12.18
N ALA A 491 16.83 11.73 -11.39
CA ALA A 491 18.20 11.38 -11.04
C ALA A 491 19.05 11.11 -12.30
N LYS A 492 18.52 10.33 -13.25
CA LYS A 492 19.21 10.08 -14.52
C LYS A 492 19.44 11.36 -15.31
N LEU A 493 18.40 12.20 -15.42
CA LEU A 493 18.50 13.49 -16.12
C LEU A 493 19.63 14.36 -15.55
N ILE A 494 19.74 14.45 -14.22
CA ILE A 494 20.82 15.19 -13.54
C ILE A 494 22.16 14.54 -13.86
N GLN A 495 22.28 13.22 -13.73
CA GLN A 495 23.53 12.50 -13.98
C GLN A 495 24.03 12.69 -15.42
N GLU A 496 23.14 12.58 -16.41
CA GLU A 496 23.49 12.78 -17.82
C GLU A 496 23.93 14.22 -18.10
N LYS A 497 23.21 15.21 -17.55
CA LYS A 497 23.57 16.62 -17.70
C LYS A 497 24.93 16.93 -17.06
N MET A 498 25.15 16.44 -15.84
CA MET A 498 26.42 16.59 -15.13
C MET A 498 27.58 15.94 -15.90
N THR A 499 27.35 14.75 -16.46
CA THR A 499 28.36 14.05 -17.27
C THR A 499 28.72 14.85 -18.52
N ARG A 500 27.72 15.29 -19.29
CA ARG A 500 27.94 16.11 -20.50
C ARG A 500 28.66 17.42 -20.18
N TRP A 501 28.27 18.08 -19.10
CA TRP A 501 28.92 19.31 -18.67
C TRP A 501 30.38 19.06 -18.27
N LYS A 502 30.66 18.02 -17.46
CA LYS A 502 32.04 17.63 -17.09
C LYS A 502 32.88 17.34 -18.33
N GLU A 503 32.35 16.62 -19.31
CA GLU A 503 33.05 16.32 -20.57
C GLU A 503 33.36 17.60 -21.36
N GLN A 504 32.38 18.47 -21.56
CA GLN A 504 32.57 19.74 -22.29
C GLN A 504 33.59 20.63 -21.60
N SER A 505 33.49 20.78 -20.28
CA SER A 505 34.43 21.58 -19.51
C SER A 505 35.82 20.96 -19.46
N LYS A 506 35.95 19.63 -19.36
CA LYS A 506 37.25 18.94 -19.43
C LYS A 506 37.90 19.12 -20.80
N GLN A 507 37.14 19.02 -21.89
CA GLN A 507 37.66 19.29 -23.24
C GLN A 507 38.18 20.72 -23.40
N GLN A 508 37.47 21.72 -22.85
CA GLN A 508 37.94 23.10 -22.87
C GLN A 508 39.21 23.29 -22.05
N TRP A 509 39.25 22.69 -20.85
CA TRP A 509 40.42 22.71 -19.97
C TRP A 509 41.66 22.07 -20.63
N ASP A 510 41.49 20.87 -21.18
CA ASP A 510 42.57 20.14 -21.85
C ASP A 510 43.08 20.89 -23.08
N LYS A 511 42.20 21.59 -23.79
CA LYS A 511 42.58 22.46 -24.91
C LYS A 511 43.43 23.64 -24.46
N ILE A 512 43.09 24.30 -23.34
CA ILE A 512 43.89 25.42 -22.79
C ILE A 512 45.28 24.92 -22.41
N ILE A 513 45.37 23.81 -21.68
CA ILE A 513 46.67 23.21 -21.29
C ILE A 513 47.45 22.77 -22.52
N SER A 514 46.84 22.00 -23.43
CA SER A 514 47.51 21.45 -24.60
C SER A 514 48.01 22.54 -25.55
N ASN A 515 47.26 23.62 -25.75
CA ASN A 515 47.69 24.72 -26.62
C ASN A 515 48.90 25.44 -26.01
N HIS A 516 48.83 25.76 -24.71
CA HIS A 516 49.95 26.41 -24.03
C HIS A 516 51.18 25.49 -23.95
N LEU A 517 51.02 24.20 -23.69
CA LEU A 517 52.15 23.25 -23.78
C LEU A 517 52.77 23.25 -25.17
N LYS A 518 51.94 23.08 -26.21
CA LYS A 518 52.40 22.84 -27.57
C LYS A 518 53.01 24.08 -28.21
N ASP A 519 52.26 25.18 -28.20
CA ASP A 519 52.56 26.35 -29.01
C ASP A 519 53.57 27.25 -28.31
N GLN A 520 53.59 27.24 -26.97
CA GLN A 520 54.40 28.12 -26.13
C GLN A 520 55.59 27.38 -25.51
N LEU A 521 55.35 26.48 -24.56
CA LEU A 521 56.44 25.87 -23.78
C LEU A 521 57.34 24.93 -24.60
N LEU A 522 56.74 23.91 -25.23
CA LEU A 522 57.48 22.85 -25.92
C LEU A 522 58.12 23.35 -27.21
N PHE A 523 57.53 24.35 -27.85
CA PHE A 523 58.13 25.02 -29.00
C PHE A 523 59.42 25.75 -28.60
N GLU A 524 59.40 26.50 -27.50
CA GLU A 524 60.57 27.22 -27.00
C GLU A 524 61.69 26.26 -26.54
N ILE A 525 61.33 25.16 -25.85
CA ILE A 525 62.29 24.11 -25.46
C ILE A 525 62.87 23.41 -26.69
N SER A 526 62.04 23.03 -27.67
CA SER A 526 62.52 22.38 -28.89
C SER A 526 63.45 23.29 -29.68
N THR A 527 63.08 24.55 -29.90
CA THR A 527 63.95 25.50 -30.61
C THR A 527 65.27 25.76 -29.85
N PHE A 528 65.24 25.71 -28.51
CA PHE A 528 66.47 25.72 -27.70
C PHE A 528 67.33 24.46 -27.91
N GLU A 529 66.74 23.26 -27.91
CA GLU A 529 67.46 22.01 -28.25
C GLU A 529 68.14 22.08 -29.62
N GLU A 530 67.46 22.69 -30.60
CA GLU A 530 67.97 22.90 -31.95
C GLU A 530 69.26 23.76 -31.92
N VAL A 531 69.22 24.86 -31.14
CA VAL A 531 70.39 25.72 -30.93
C VAL A 531 71.52 24.97 -30.21
N LEU A 532 71.20 24.18 -29.18
CA LEU A 532 72.18 23.33 -28.50
C LEU A 532 72.81 22.31 -29.46
N HIS A 533 72.00 21.67 -30.32
CA HIS A 533 72.48 20.70 -31.30
C HIS A 533 73.53 21.30 -32.24
N TYR A 534 73.28 22.49 -32.79
CA TYR A 534 74.20 23.12 -33.75
C TYR A 534 75.38 23.86 -33.12
N SER A 535 75.21 24.35 -31.88
CA SER A 535 76.16 25.25 -31.23
C SER A 535 77.07 24.48 -30.28
N ILE A 536 76.49 23.64 -29.41
CA ILE A 536 77.25 22.90 -28.39
C ILE A 536 78.05 21.76 -28.97
N SER A 537 77.55 21.10 -30.02
CA SER A 537 78.31 20.04 -30.72
C SER A 537 79.68 20.51 -31.20
N ARG A 538 79.86 21.79 -31.52
CA ARG A 538 81.13 22.37 -31.99
C ARG A 538 82.16 22.59 -30.88
N ILE A 539 81.70 22.72 -29.63
CA ILE A 539 82.57 23.02 -28.49
C ILE A 539 82.77 21.82 -27.55
N ARG A 540 82.03 20.73 -27.75
CA ARG A 540 82.18 19.48 -26.97
C ARG A 540 83.56 18.85 -27.08
N GLU A 541 84.25 19.05 -28.20
CA GLU A 541 85.58 18.48 -28.46
C GLU A 541 86.74 19.38 -27.97
N GLU A 542 86.44 20.57 -27.46
CA GLU A 542 87.45 21.53 -26.99
C GLU A 542 88.08 21.07 -25.68
N THR A 543 89.38 21.29 -25.49
CA THR A 543 90.10 20.81 -24.30
C THR A 543 90.17 21.82 -23.15
N GLU A 544 89.71 23.04 -23.36
CA GLU A 544 89.74 24.09 -22.33
C GLU A 544 88.75 23.76 -21.20
N GLU A 545 89.24 23.76 -19.96
CA GLU A 545 88.47 23.30 -18.78
C GLU A 545 87.18 24.09 -18.57
N ILE A 546 87.21 25.40 -18.80
CA ILE A 546 86.03 26.25 -18.66
C ILE A 546 84.95 25.95 -19.69
N ILE A 547 85.35 25.57 -20.91
CA ILE A 547 84.44 25.17 -21.98
C ILE A 547 83.78 23.84 -21.61
N GLN A 548 84.56 22.88 -21.08
CA GLN A 548 84.03 21.60 -20.62
C GLN A 548 83.05 21.76 -19.45
N GLN A 549 83.35 22.63 -18.48
CA GLN A 549 82.43 22.95 -17.39
C GLN A 549 81.13 23.57 -17.90
N TYR A 550 81.20 24.49 -18.87
CA TYR A 550 80.02 25.06 -19.52
C TYR A 550 79.13 24.01 -20.21
N VAL A 551 79.75 23.08 -20.95
CA VAL A 551 79.02 21.98 -21.59
C VAL A 551 78.29 21.10 -20.57
N ILE A 552 78.94 20.78 -19.44
CA ILE A 552 78.32 19.99 -18.37
C ILE A 552 77.09 20.72 -17.79
N GLN A 553 77.20 22.03 -17.55
CA GLN A 553 76.07 22.81 -17.02
C GLN A 553 74.89 22.89 -18.01
N ILE A 554 75.14 22.88 -19.31
CA ILE A 554 74.08 22.77 -20.32
C ILE A 554 73.42 21.40 -20.29
N ASP A 555 74.21 20.32 -20.20
CA ASP A 555 73.66 18.97 -20.15
C ASP A 555 72.81 18.77 -18.89
N ASP A 556 73.23 19.35 -17.76
CA ASP A 556 72.46 19.39 -16.51
C ASP A 556 71.16 20.20 -16.66
N LEU A 557 71.19 21.35 -17.34
CA LEU A 557 69.99 22.12 -17.67
C LEU A 557 69.01 21.26 -18.49
N THR A 558 69.45 20.66 -19.59
CA THR A 558 68.58 19.83 -20.45
C THR A 558 67.96 18.68 -19.66
N LYS A 559 68.73 18.04 -18.78
CA LYS A 559 68.23 16.98 -17.91
C LYS A 559 67.14 17.47 -16.96
N GLN A 560 67.34 18.63 -16.31
CA GLN A 560 66.33 19.20 -15.40
C GLN A 560 65.04 19.58 -16.12
N LEU A 561 65.14 20.09 -17.36
CA LEU A 561 63.96 20.39 -18.19
C LEU A 561 63.16 19.11 -18.47
N TYR A 562 63.83 18.02 -18.84
CA TYR A 562 63.16 16.75 -19.11
C TYR A 562 62.55 16.13 -17.84
N GLU A 563 63.25 16.17 -16.71
CA GLU A 563 62.70 15.68 -15.43
C GLU A 563 61.42 16.44 -15.04
N ALA A 564 61.40 17.78 -15.20
CA ALA A 564 60.22 18.58 -14.90
C ALA A 564 59.02 18.23 -15.81
N LEU A 565 59.26 18.03 -17.11
CA LEU A 565 58.22 17.64 -18.07
C LEU A 565 57.71 16.21 -17.82
N GLU A 566 58.59 15.28 -17.49
CA GLU A 566 58.24 13.88 -17.20
C GLU A 566 57.39 13.76 -15.93
N GLU A 567 57.75 14.48 -14.86
CA GLU A 567 56.97 14.52 -13.62
C GLU A 567 55.53 15.01 -13.83
N TYR A 568 55.30 15.92 -14.79
CA TYR A 568 53.97 16.37 -15.17
C TYR A 568 53.22 15.36 -16.07
N GLY A 569 53.91 14.34 -16.60
CA GLY A 569 53.34 13.28 -17.43
C GLY A 569 53.54 13.48 -18.93
N ILE A 570 54.51 14.29 -19.35
CA ILE A 570 54.90 14.43 -20.75
C ILE A 570 55.89 13.32 -21.10
N ASN A 571 55.62 12.61 -22.19
CA ASN A 571 56.47 11.53 -22.70
C ASN A 571 57.25 12.00 -23.92
N PHE A 572 58.51 11.58 -24.02
CA PHE A 572 59.42 11.98 -25.09
C PHE A 572 59.38 11.01 -26.28
N ILE A 573 59.53 11.57 -27.47
CA ILE A 573 59.68 10.86 -28.75
C ILE A 573 61.11 11.10 -29.20
N SER A 574 62.02 10.18 -28.86
CA SER A 574 63.44 10.26 -29.22
C SER A 574 63.84 9.02 -30.04
N PRO A 575 63.58 9.04 -31.36
CA PRO A 575 63.86 7.89 -32.21
C PRO A 575 65.36 7.63 -32.34
N LYS A 576 65.73 6.36 -32.29
CA LYS A 576 67.12 5.92 -32.43
C LYS A 576 67.51 5.78 -33.90
N PRO A 577 68.81 5.92 -34.22
CA PRO A 577 69.32 5.54 -35.55
C PRO A 577 68.88 4.12 -35.93
N HIS A 578 68.52 3.94 -37.20
CA HIS A 578 67.96 2.71 -37.79
C HIS A 578 66.49 2.39 -37.46
N GLU A 579 65.81 3.18 -36.62
CA GLU A 579 64.35 3.05 -36.48
C GLU A 579 63.64 3.50 -37.77
N LYS A 580 62.49 2.88 -38.08
CA LYS A 580 61.68 3.28 -39.24
C LYS A 580 60.95 4.59 -38.97
N PHE A 581 60.93 5.46 -39.97
CA PHE A 581 60.20 6.72 -39.90
C PHE A 581 58.69 6.50 -39.65
N ASN A 582 58.14 7.22 -38.68
CA ASN A 582 56.72 7.27 -38.33
C ASN A 582 56.19 8.70 -38.46
N GLY A 583 55.54 9.02 -39.58
CA GLY A 583 55.00 10.35 -39.85
C GLY A 583 53.89 10.84 -38.92
N ARG A 584 53.39 10.00 -37.99
CA ARG A 584 52.50 10.48 -36.92
C ARG A 584 53.25 11.20 -35.81
N GLU A 585 54.49 10.76 -35.54
CA GLU A 585 55.28 11.16 -34.36
C GLU A 585 56.53 11.95 -34.75
N GLN A 586 56.92 11.90 -36.01
CA GLN A 586 58.20 12.41 -36.50
C GLN A 586 57.98 13.29 -37.74
N GLU A 587 58.85 14.26 -37.91
CA GLU A 587 58.92 15.16 -39.05
C GLU A 587 60.32 15.10 -39.68
N VAL A 588 60.38 14.87 -40.99
CA VAL A 588 61.66 14.78 -41.71
C VAL A 588 62.11 16.18 -42.10
N LEU A 589 63.16 16.68 -41.44
CA LEU A 589 63.79 17.95 -41.80
C LEU A 589 64.63 17.83 -43.09
N LEU A 590 65.34 16.70 -43.23
CA LEU A 590 66.22 16.46 -44.37
C LEU A 590 66.24 14.98 -44.73
N ALA A 591 66.25 14.71 -46.03
CA ALA A 591 66.43 13.37 -46.57
C ALA A 591 67.80 13.25 -47.25
N GLU A 592 68.70 12.45 -46.68
CA GLU A 592 70.09 12.30 -47.16
C GLU A 592 70.34 10.91 -47.72
N LYS A 593 71.30 10.80 -48.66
CA LYS A 593 71.81 9.50 -49.10
C LYS A 593 72.91 9.07 -48.13
N ASN A 594 72.71 7.94 -47.46
CA ASN A 594 73.72 7.35 -46.58
C ASN A 594 73.79 5.84 -46.87
N GLU A 595 74.97 5.34 -47.23
CA GLU A 595 75.17 3.94 -47.62
C GLU A 595 74.91 2.95 -46.47
N ASN A 596 74.94 3.42 -45.22
CA ASN A 596 74.76 2.60 -44.03
C ASN A 596 73.29 2.48 -43.55
N PHE A 597 72.34 3.16 -44.19
CA PHE A 597 70.94 3.22 -43.76
C PHE A 597 69.99 2.81 -44.89
N GLN A 598 68.92 2.07 -44.55
CA GLN A 598 67.88 1.72 -45.52
C GLN A 598 66.93 2.91 -45.76
N LYS A 599 66.32 2.98 -46.93
CA LYS A 599 65.34 4.01 -47.26
C LYS A 599 64.23 4.09 -46.20
N GLY A 600 64.01 5.28 -45.66
CA GLY A 600 63.01 5.55 -44.62
C GLY A 600 63.45 5.19 -43.20
N GLU A 601 64.70 4.76 -42.99
CA GLU A 601 65.30 4.70 -41.66
C GLU A 601 65.76 6.07 -41.18
N ILE A 602 65.69 6.26 -39.87
CA ILE A 602 66.14 7.47 -39.20
C ILE A 602 67.66 7.39 -39.09
N ILE A 603 68.33 8.43 -39.60
CA ILE A 603 69.78 8.60 -39.51
C ILE A 603 70.13 9.21 -38.16
N LYS A 604 69.43 10.29 -37.79
CA LYS A 604 69.62 10.97 -36.50
C LYS A 604 68.38 11.79 -36.10
N CYS A 605 68.18 11.92 -34.79
CA CYS A 605 67.22 12.84 -34.21
C CYS A 605 67.89 14.21 -34.01
N ILE A 606 67.23 15.28 -34.45
CA ILE A 606 67.67 16.67 -34.26
C ILE A 606 67.07 17.20 -32.96
N ASN A 607 65.74 17.18 -32.85
CA ASN A 607 65.01 17.60 -31.65
C ASN A 607 64.03 16.52 -31.22
N THR A 608 63.80 16.48 -29.91
CA THR A 608 62.88 15.56 -29.26
C THR A 608 61.43 15.93 -29.59
N GLY A 609 60.59 14.94 -29.86
CA GLY A 609 59.15 15.13 -29.94
C GLY A 609 58.50 14.91 -28.57
N TYR A 610 57.27 15.39 -28.40
CA TYR A 610 56.60 15.45 -27.11
C TYR A 610 55.16 14.94 -27.20
N ARG A 611 54.77 14.10 -26.25
CA ARG A 611 53.44 13.49 -26.14
C ARG A 611 52.83 13.74 -24.77
N TYR A 612 51.61 14.26 -24.74
CA TYR A 612 50.84 14.46 -23.50
C TYR A 612 49.50 13.72 -23.61
N GLN A 613 49.13 12.95 -22.59
CA GLN A 613 47.88 12.17 -22.54
C GLN A 613 47.61 11.34 -23.82
N GLY A 614 48.65 10.76 -24.41
CA GLY A 614 48.54 9.96 -25.64
C GLY A 614 48.50 10.76 -26.95
N GLN A 615 48.38 12.09 -26.90
CA GLN A 615 48.40 12.98 -28.05
C GLN A 615 49.81 13.50 -28.31
N VAL A 616 50.27 13.42 -29.56
CA VAL A 616 51.52 14.06 -29.99
C VAL A 616 51.29 15.57 -30.06
N LEU A 617 51.96 16.33 -29.19
CA LEU A 617 51.90 17.79 -29.16
C LEU A 617 52.89 18.37 -30.16
N LEU A 618 54.14 17.89 -30.13
CA LEU A 618 55.20 18.30 -31.05
C LEU A 618 55.88 17.03 -31.60
N ARG A 619 56.14 17.01 -32.91
CA ARG A 619 56.82 15.87 -33.55
C ARG A 619 58.32 15.95 -33.37
N ALA A 620 58.98 14.80 -33.34
CA ALA A 620 60.43 14.74 -33.31
C ALA A 620 60.98 15.10 -34.69
N ASN A 621 61.93 16.04 -34.73
CA ASN A 621 62.60 16.43 -35.96
C ASN A 621 63.73 15.45 -36.27
N VAL A 622 63.70 14.80 -37.42
CA VAL A 622 64.67 13.75 -37.79
C VAL A 622 65.27 13.98 -39.18
N ILE A 623 66.48 13.45 -39.37
CA ILE A 623 67.05 13.21 -40.71
C ILE A 623 66.80 11.76 -41.08
N ALA A 624 66.25 11.52 -42.27
CA ALA A 624 65.94 10.18 -42.75
C ALA A 624 66.73 9.82 -44.02
N ALA A 625 66.96 8.53 -44.25
CA ALA A 625 67.62 8.06 -45.46
C ALA A 625 66.68 8.05 -46.68
N ARG A 626 67.15 8.60 -47.80
CA ARG A 626 66.38 8.80 -49.05
C ARG A 626 66.26 7.57 -49.95
#